data_AF-A0A5E8H767-F1
#
_entry.id   AF-A0A5E8H767-F1
#
_cell.length_a   1.000
_cell.length_b   1.000
_cell.length_c   1.000
_cell.angle_alpha   90.00
_cell.angle_beta   90.00
_cell.angle_gamma   90.00
#
_symmetry.space_group_name_H-M   'P 1'
#
loop_
_entity.id
_entity.type
_entity.pdbx_description
1 polymer ?
#
loop_
_entity_poly.entity_id
_entity_poly.type
_entity_poly.pdbx_seq_one_letter_code
_entity_poly.pdbx_strand_id
1 'polypeptide(L)'
;MYSEFIKTAGSNYLNKGDAPLPFYHLYELNHAAMAPLRAMADMTKLYFQNPLNPMTHTSMGRQIAASCEVLERTTRRYGKPEFGIDDTVVGGVRVPVRETAVWSRPFCDLIRFERGVTTQRNDPKILIVSPMSGHYATLLRGTVEALLPNADVYITDWIDARMVPIQDGKFDLDDYIDYIISMLHFLGPDAHVLGVCQPSVPVLAAVAVMEDRDDPYVPSTMTLMGGPIDTRVAPTAVNDLAVSKGIDWFKNNVIMKVPFPHPGFMRDVYPGFLQLSGFMSMNLDRHVTAHKDFFQHLVEGDGDSAEKHREFYDEYLAVMDLTAEFYLQTVETVFIDHSLPQGTMMHNGRLVDCTKITRTALLTVEGEKDDITGRGQTKAAHALCTNLADDMKAHYEQPNVGHYGVFNGSRWRAEIAPRVMDFIRSNRADMRGKKSAPAASKPAAAPAKAASAAASSKAPLEKILLAKPKGVADDLTAISGVGPKLQAALNEAGIFHYWQIASLTDEQIEALDSKLDFRGRMARDNWIEQARQLSETVS
;
A
#
# COMPACT_ATOMS: atom_id res chain seq x y z
N MET A 1 -39.04 -32.29 1.29
CA MET A 1 -38.87 -32.46 -0.18
C MET A 1 -37.97 -31.38 -0.80
N TYR A 2 -38.03 -30.12 -0.36
CA TYR A 2 -37.07 -29.06 -0.76
C TYR A 2 -35.71 -29.14 0.00
N SER A 3 -35.69 -29.69 1.21
CA SER A 3 -34.47 -29.83 2.02
C SER A 3 -33.59 -31.03 1.65
N GLU A 4 -34.14 -32.07 1.01
CA GLU A 4 -33.34 -33.20 0.50
C GLU A 4 -32.72 -32.89 -0.85
N PHE A 5 -33.35 -32.05 -1.68
CA PHE A 5 -32.76 -31.59 -2.93
C PHE A 5 -31.47 -30.78 -2.70
N ILE A 6 -31.43 -30.00 -1.61
CA ILE A 6 -30.26 -29.20 -1.23
C ILE A 6 -29.15 -30.07 -0.60
N LYS A 7 -29.48 -31.13 0.13
CA LYS A 7 -28.46 -32.05 0.69
C LYS A 7 -27.75 -32.87 -0.38
N THR A 8 -28.42 -33.22 -1.48
CA THR A 8 -27.81 -33.98 -2.57
C THR A 8 -27.12 -33.09 -3.62
N ALA A 9 -27.46 -31.79 -3.68
CA ALA A 9 -26.85 -30.82 -4.60
C ALA A 9 -25.53 -30.22 -4.10
N GLY A 10 -25.17 -30.41 -2.84
CA GLY A 10 -24.04 -29.72 -2.19
C GLY A 10 -22.63 -30.19 -2.57
N SER A 11 -22.45 -31.15 -3.47
CA SER A 11 -21.12 -31.71 -3.76
C SER A 11 -20.70 -31.72 -5.24
N ASN A 12 -21.55 -31.37 -6.21
CA ASN A 12 -21.25 -31.62 -7.63
C ASN A 12 -21.61 -30.52 -8.65
N TYR A 13 -21.97 -29.29 -8.22
CA TYR A 13 -22.40 -28.24 -9.16
C TYR A 13 -21.30 -27.28 -9.67
N LEU A 14 -20.03 -27.50 -9.29
CA LEU A 14 -18.89 -26.80 -9.88
C LEU A 14 -18.07 -27.74 -10.79
N ASN A 15 -18.74 -28.69 -11.47
CA ASN A 15 -18.10 -29.52 -12.46
C ASN A 15 -18.19 -28.85 -13.85
N LYS A 16 -17.02 -28.48 -14.37
CA LYS A 16 -16.80 -28.02 -15.75
C LYS A 16 -17.25 -29.12 -16.72
N GLY A 17 -18.04 -28.76 -17.74
CA GLY A 17 -18.12 -29.55 -18.98
C GLY A 17 -19.51 -29.97 -19.45
N ASP A 18 -20.48 -30.20 -18.56
CA ASP A 18 -21.78 -30.80 -18.93
C ASP A 18 -23.01 -29.87 -18.78
N ALA A 19 -22.81 -28.61 -18.38
CA ALA A 19 -23.84 -27.58 -18.52
C ALA A 19 -23.83 -27.06 -19.97
N PRO A 20 -24.99 -26.88 -20.63
CA PRO A 20 -25.04 -26.45 -22.04
C PRO A 20 -24.42 -25.06 -22.30
N LEU A 21 -24.11 -24.29 -21.23
CA LEU A 21 -23.38 -23.02 -21.28
C LEU A 21 -22.43 -22.90 -20.05
N PRO A 22 -21.14 -22.56 -20.23
CA PRO A 22 -20.22 -22.27 -19.13
C PRO A 22 -20.69 -21.08 -18.26
N PHE A 23 -20.39 -21.06 -16.95
CA PHE A 23 -20.87 -20.04 -16.02
C PHE A 23 -20.61 -18.59 -16.46
N TYR A 24 -19.44 -18.31 -17.05
CA TYR A 24 -19.13 -16.99 -17.61
C TYR A 24 -20.11 -16.59 -18.73
N HIS A 25 -20.50 -17.52 -19.61
CA HIS A 25 -21.50 -17.24 -20.65
C HIS A 25 -22.86 -16.92 -20.02
N LEU A 26 -23.26 -17.66 -18.98
CA LEU A 26 -24.50 -17.40 -18.25
C LEU A 26 -24.48 -16.01 -17.58
N TYR A 27 -23.34 -15.64 -16.98
CA TYR A 27 -23.13 -14.33 -16.38
C TYR A 27 -23.28 -13.19 -17.41
N GLU A 28 -22.63 -13.30 -18.57
CA GLU A 28 -22.74 -12.30 -19.64
C GLU A 28 -24.17 -12.25 -20.23
N LEU A 29 -24.81 -13.41 -20.43
CA LEU A 29 -26.20 -13.48 -20.89
C LEU A 29 -27.17 -12.81 -19.91
N ASN A 30 -26.98 -13.02 -18.61
CA ASN A 30 -27.79 -12.36 -17.59
C ASN A 30 -27.63 -10.84 -17.62
N HIS A 31 -26.40 -10.33 -17.74
CA HIS A 31 -26.13 -8.90 -17.87
C HIS A 31 -26.76 -8.31 -19.13
N ALA A 32 -26.64 -9.00 -20.26
CA ALA A 32 -27.28 -8.60 -21.51
C ALA A 32 -28.81 -8.56 -21.38
N ALA A 33 -29.42 -9.56 -20.74
CA ALA A 33 -30.86 -9.63 -20.51
C ALA A 33 -31.37 -8.50 -19.59
N MET A 34 -30.54 -8.04 -18.63
CA MET A 34 -30.88 -6.95 -17.72
C MET A 34 -30.66 -5.54 -18.32
N ALA A 35 -30.03 -5.43 -19.50
CA ALA A 35 -29.75 -4.13 -20.12
C ALA A 35 -31.00 -3.25 -20.39
N PRO A 36 -32.12 -3.79 -20.94
CA PRO A 36 -33.33 -2.99 -21.16
C PRO A 36 -33.97 -2.50 -19.86
N LEU A 37 -33.99 -3.35 -18.83
CA LEU A 37 -34.55 -2.99 -17.52
C LEU A 37 -33.73 -1.89 -16.85
N ARG A 38 -32.39 -1.94 -16.96
CA ARG A 38 -31.50 -0.88 -16.48
C ARG A 38 -31.76 0.45 -17.20
N ALA A 39 -31.85 0.43 -18.52
CA ALA A 39 -32.15 1.64 -19.29
C ALA A 39 -33.49 2.27 -18.86
N MET A 40 -34.52 1.45 -18.60
CA MET A 40 -35.79 1.95 -18.06
C MET A 40 -35.65 2.53 -16.65
N ALA A 41 -34.86 1.89 -15.77
CA ALA A 41 -34.59 2.38 -14.43
C ALA A 41 -33.86 3.74 -14.46
N ASP A 42 -32.85 3.89 -15.33
CA ASP A 42 -32.12 5.15 -15.53
C ASP A 42 -33.03 6.27 -16.04
N MET A 43 -33.84 6.00 -17.06
CA MET A 43 -34.80 6.97 -17.58
C MET A 43 -35.82 7.40 -16.50
N THR A 44 -36.30 6.43 -15.70
CA THR A 44 -37.24 6.70 -14.61
C THR A 44 -36.58 7.55 -13.51
N LYS A 45 -35.34 7.21 -13.14
CA LYS A 45 -34.53 7.96 -12.18
C LYS A 45 -34.33 9.41 -12.65
N LEU A 46 -33.89 9.61 -13.89
CA LEU A 46 -33.72 10.94 -14.49
C LEU A 46 -35.02 11.76 -14.48
N TYR A 47 -36.15 11.13 -14.79
CA TYR A 47 -37.45 11.78 -14.75
C TYR A 47 -37.82 12.26 -13.33
N PHE A 48 -37.61 11.43 -12.31
CA PHE A 48 -37.93 11.75 -10.92
C PHE A 48 -36.84 12.58 -10.21
N GLN A 49 -35.68 12.79 -10.81
CA GLN A 49 -34.63 13.69 -10.32
C GLN A 49 -34.64 15.07 -11.01
N ASN A 50 -35.37 15.23 -12.11
CA ASN A 50 -35.47 16.50 -12.82
C ASN A 50 -36.12 17.59 -11.93
N PRO A 51 -35.42 18.70 -11.62
CA PRO A 51 -35.97 19.78 -10.78
C PRO A 51 -37.25 20.42 -11.32
N LEU A 52 -37.52 20.29 -12.63
CA LEU A 52 -38.73 20.79 -13.26
C LEU A 52 -39.95 19.86 -13.07
N ASN A 53 -39.75 18.67 -12.51
CA ASN A 53 -40.83 17.72 -12.23
C ASN A 53 -41.38 17.93 -10.80
N PRO A 54 -42.64 18.33 -10.62
CA PRO A 54 -43.22 18.52 -9.29
C PRO A 54 -43.17 17.27 -8.40
N MET A 55 -43.16 16.06 -9.01
CA MET A 55 -43.09 14.80 -8.28
C MET A 55 -41.73 14.58 -7.60
N THR A 56 -40.65 15.20 -8.07
CA THR A 56 -39.30 15.11 -7.48
C THR A 56 -39.26 15.57 -6.02
N HIS A 57 -40.07 16.57 -5.67
CA HIS A 57 -40.13 17.10 -4.31
C HIS A 57 -41.07 16.31 -3.39
N THR A 58 -41.77 15.30 -3.91
CA THR A 58 -42.64 14.42 -3.10
C THR A 58 -41.86 13.27 -2.47
N SER A 59 -42.37 12.73 -1.35
CA SER A 59 -41.80 11.52 -0.72
C SER A 59 -41.85 10.31 -1.65
N MET A 60 -42.95 10.17 -2.41
CA MET A 60 -43.14 9.09 -3.38
C MET A 60 -42.14 9.17 -4.54
N GLY A 61 -41.95 10.36 -5.13
CA GLY A 61 -40.98 10.54 -6.22
C GLY A 61 -39.54 10.27 -5.78
N ARG A 62 -39.16 10.71 -4.57
CA ARG A 62 -37.85 10.36 -3.98
C ARG A 62 -37.67 8.86 -3.75
N GLN A 63 -38.71 8.16 -3.26
CA GLN A 63 -38.66 6.71 -3.07
C GLN A 63 -38.56 5.92 -4.37
N ILE A 64 -39.25 6.37 -5.43
CA ILE A 64 -39.16 5.76 -6.76
C ILE A 64 -37.75 5.97 -7.33
N ALA A 65 -37.22 7.20 -7.29
CA ALA A 65 -35.87 7.49 -7.74
C ALA A 65 -34.81 6.65 -7.00
N ALA A 66 -34.93 6.54 -5.67
CA ALA A 66 -34.04 5.73 -4.84
C ALA A 66 -34.14 4.22 -5.19
N SER A 67 -35.35 3.69 -5.40
CA SER A 67 -35.54 2.30 -5.82
C SER A 67 -34.93 2.01 -7.19
N CYS A 68 -35.12 2.93 -8.16
CA CYS A 68 -34.51 2.83 -9.48
C CYS A 68 -32.97 2.92 -9.40
N GLU A 69 -32.44 3.78 -8.53
CA GLU A 69 -31.00 3.88 -8.29
C GLU A 69 -30.42 2.59 -7.68
N VAL A 70 -31.11 1.96 -6.72
CA VAL A 70 -30.70 0.66 -6.17
C VAL A 70 -30.72 -0.41 -7.27
N LEU A 71 -31.79 -0.47 -8.07
CA LEU A 71 -31.91 -1.46 -9.16
C LEU A 71 -30.81 -1.28 -10.21
N GLU A 72 -30.54 -0.03 -10.61
CA GLU A 72 -29.48 0.28 -11.55
C GLU A 72 -28.12 -0.13 -10.98
N ARG A 73 -27.74 0.38 -9.80
CA ARG A 73 -26.43 0.10 -9.18
C ARG A 73 -26.17 -1.39 -8.91
N THR A 74 -27.20 -2.16 -8.57
CA THR A 74 -27.07 -3.60 -8.32
C THR A 74 -26.95 -4.45 -9.58
N THR A 75 -27.33 -3.91 -10.75
CA THR A 75 -27.34 -4.65 -12.02
C THR A 75 -26.38 -4.05 -13.05
N ARG A 76 -25.81 -2.87 -12.79
CA ARG A 76 -24.85 -2.18 -13.67
C ARG A 76 -23.56 -2.99 -13.83
N ARG A 77 -22.95 -2.87 -15.01
CA ARG A 77 -21.55 -3.24 -15.24
C ARG A 77 -20.68 -2.01 -14.98
N TYR A 78 -19.70 -2.13 -14.09
CA TYR A 78 -18.73 -1.09 -13.83
C TYR A 78 -17.58 -1.24 -14.83
N GLY A 79 -17.45 -0.27 -15.74
CA GLY A 79 -16.34 -0.19 -16.68
C GLY A 79 -15.10 0.41 -16.00
N LYS A 80 -13.98 0.42 -16.72
CA LYS A 80 -12.75 1.09 -16.27
C LYS A 80 -13.03 2.57 -15.94
N PRO A 81 -12.82 3.02 -14.70
CA PRO A 81 -12.94 4.43 -14.34
C PRO A 81 -11.84 5.26 -15.00
N GLU A 82 -12.05 6.57 -15.07
CA GLU A 82 -10.98 7.53 -15.41
C GLU A 82 -10.23 7.95 -14.12
N PHE A 83 -8.96 8.36 -14.24
CA PHE A 83 -8.27 8.95 -13.10
C PHE A 83 -8.89 10.30 -12.75
N GLY A 84 -9.25 11.13 -13.74
CA GLY A 84 -9.98 12.37 -13.49
C GLY A 84 -9.18 13.39 -12.68
N ILE A 85 -7.86 13.42 -12.87
CA ILE A 85 -6.97 14.37 -12.21
C ILE A 85 -6.72 15.54 -13.16
N ASP A 86 -7.55 16.58 -13.03
CA ASP A 86 -7.52 17.74 -13.94
C ASP A 86 -6.45 18.78 -13.59
N ASP A 87 -6.09 18.91 -12.30
CA ASP A 87 -5.11 19.88 -11.81
C ASP A 87 -4.31 19.39 -10.60
N THR A 88 -3.16 20.02 -10.39
CA THR A 88 -2.34 19.84 -9.18
C THR A 88 -1.66 21.13 -8.77
N VAL A 89 -1.03 21.16 -7.60
CA VAL A 89 -0.31 22.33 -7.09
C VAL A 89 1.19 22.10 -7.18
N VAL A 90 1.88 22.89 -8.00
CA VAL A 90 3.35 22.84 -8.13
C VAL A 90 3.92 24.19 -7.70
N GLY A 91 4.78 24.20 -6.67
CA GLY A 91 5.41 25.43 -6.17
C GLY A 91 4.40 26.48 -5.69
N GLY A 92 3.25 26.05 -5.17
CA GLY A 92 2.17 26.94 -4.70
C GLY A 92 1.24 27.47 -5.80
N VAL A 93 1.46 27.09 -7.06
CA VAL A 93 0.62 27.49 -8.20
C VAL A 93 -0.18 26.28 -8.70
N ARG A 94 -1.48 26.48 -8.94
CA ARG A 94 -2.33 25.48 -9.57
C ARG A 94 -1.98 25.37 -11.05
N VAL A 95 -1.70 24.17 -11.53
CA VAL A 95 -1.34 23.85 -12.92
C VAL A 95 -2.23 22.72 -13.43
N PRO A 96 -2.60 22.72 -14.73
CA PRO A 96 -3.38 21.62 -15.30
C PRO A 96 -2.54 20.34 -15.35
N VAL A 97 -3.21 19.19 -15.28
CA VAL A 97 -2.61 17.86 -15.44
C VAL A 97 -3.21 17.20 -16.68
N ARG A 98 -2.38 16.52 -17.46
CA ARG A 98 -2.80 15.75 -18.63
C ARG A 98 -2.32 14.31 -18.53
N GLU A 99 -3.25 13.38 -18.63
CA GLU A 99 -2.97 11.95 -18.71
C GLU A 99 -2.47 11.60 -20.13
N THR A 100 -1.33 10.92 -20.24
CA THR A 100 -0.77 10.50 -21.52
C THR A 100 -0.14 9.12 -21.40
N ALA A 101 -0.54 8.19 -22.26
CA ALA A 101 0.14 6.91 -22.42
C ALA A 101 1.48 7.14 -23.13
N VAL A 102 2.59 6.94 -22.41
CA VAL A 102 3.96 7.21 -22.89
C VAL A 102 4.70 5.96 -23.30
N TRP A 103 4.22 4.79 -22.88
CA TRP A 103 4.72 3.48 -23.25
C TRP A 103 3.55 2.50 -23.24
N SER A 104 3.58 1.50 -24.13
CA SER A 104 2.49 0.53 -24.25
C SER A 104 3.00 -0.82 -24.71
N ARG A 105 2.42 -1.88 -24.13
CA ARG A 105 2.52 -3.29 -24.54
C ARG A 105 1.14 -3.93 -24.37
N PRO A 106 0.88 -5.10 -24.98
CA PRO A 106 -0.49 -5.66 -25.05
C PRO A 106 -1.26 -5.75 -23.72
N PHE A 107 -0.56 -5.95 -22.60
CA PHE A 107 -1.16 -6.10 -21.28
C PHE A 107 -1.08 -4.86 -20.39
N CYS A 108 -0.40 -3.79 -20.81
CA CYS A 108 -0.15 -2.63 -19.94
C CYS A 108 0.16 -1.37 -20.73
N ASP A 109 -0.49 -0.27 -20.35
CA ASP A 109 -0.08 1.08 -20.71
C ASP A 109 0.65 1.72 -19.53
N LEU A 110 1.73 2.46 -19.79
CA LEU A 110 2.35 3.33 -18.80
C LEU A 110 1.79 4.74 -18.97
N ILE A 111 1.01 5.18 -17.99
CA ILE A 111 0.39 6.50 -18.01
C ILE A 111 1.28 7.48 -17.25
N ARG A 112 1.64 8.58 -17.92
CA ARG A 112 2.28 9.74 -17.31
C ARG A 112 1.25 10.82 -17.04
N PHE A 113 1.34 11.45 -15.87
CA PHE A 113 0.54 12.62 -15.52
C PHE A 113 1.35 13.89 -15.76
N GLU A 114 1.24 14.44 -16.96
CA GLU A 114 2.00 15.61 -17.39
C GLU A 114 1.47 16.88 -16.73
N ARG A 115 2.31 17.52 -15.92
CA ARG A 115 1.98 18.78 -15.25
C ARG A 115 2.28 19.95 -16.18
N GLY A 116 1.33 20.86 -16.36
CA GLY A 116 1.43 22.07 -17.19
C GLY A 116 2.35 23.16 -16.61
N VAL A 117 3.59 22.79 -16.28
CA VAL A 117 4.60 23.70 -15.74
C VAL A 117 5.39 24.37 -16.87
N THR A 118 5.69 25.67 -16.72
CA THR A 118 6.45 26.44 -17.73
C THR A 118 7.96 26.40 -17.51
N THR A 119 8.41 26.03 -16.31
CA THR A 119 9.82 25.94 -15.93
C THR A 119 10.29 24.50 -15.87
N GLN A 120 11.49 24.21 -16.37
CA GLN A 120 12.12 22.90 -16.22
C GLN A 120 12.42 22.64 -14.73
N ARG A 121 11.93 21.51 -14.20
CA ARG A 121 12.11 21.08 -12.82
C ARG A 121 12.89 19.77 -12.78
N ASN A 122 13.79 19.63 -11.81
CA ASN A 122 14.50 18.37 -11.53
C ASN A 122 13.74 17.54 -10.49
N ASP A 123 12.44 17.32 -10.72
CA ASP A 123 11.62 16.48 -9.85
C ASP A 123 11.92 14.98 -10.13
N PRO A 124 11.88 14.10 -9.11
CA PRO A 124 12.16 12.67 -9.30
C PRO A 124 11.09 12.00 -10.17
N LYS A 125 11.51 11.05 -11.00
CA LYS A 125 10.61 10.19 -11.80
C LYS A 125 10.17 9.01 -10.95
N ILE A 126 8.87 8.88 -10.70
CA ILE A 126 8.32 7.81 -9.88
C ILE A 126 7.44 6.90 -10.75
N LEU A 127 7.84 5.62 -10.84
CA LEU A 127 7.05 4.53 -11.40
C LEU A 127 6.22 3.88 -10.28
N ILE A 128 4.92 4.11 -10.31
CA ILE A 128 3.95 3.40 -9.46
C ILE A 128 3.54 2.12 -10.19
N VAL A 129 3.86 0.97 -9.60
CA VAL A 129 3.43 -0.33 -10.09
C VAL A 129 2.15 -0.71 -9.35
N SER A 130 1.02 -0.56 -10.05
CA SER A 130 -0.31 -0.83 -9.53
C SER A 130 -0.58 -2.34 -9.46
N PRO A 131 -1.38 -2.80 -8.48
CA PRO A 131 -1.74 -4.20 -8.36
C PRO A 131 -2.61 -4.66 -9.53
N MET A 132 -2.41 -5.91 -9.95
CA MET A 132 -3.32 -6.67 -10.81
C MET A 132 -4.22 -7.58 -9.98
N SER A 133 -4.68 -7.13 -8.82
CA SER A 133 -5.58 -7.89 -7.94
C SER A 133 -7.05 -7.72 -8.35
N GLY A 134 -7.32 -7.82 -9.65
CA GLY A 134 -8.68 -7.76 -10.20
C GLY A 134 -9.28 -6.39 -10.37
N HIS A 135 -8.52 -5.30 -10.20
CA HIS A 135 -9.02 -3.92 -10.27
C HIS A 135 -8.11 -3.03 -11.11
N TYR A 136 -8.65 -1.90 -11.56
CA TYR A 136 -7.91 -0.92 -12.35
C TYR A 136 -6.98 -0.04 -11.51
N ALA A 137 -5.96 0.52 -12.16
CA ALA A 137 -4.96 1.39 -11.53
C ALA A 137 -5.56 2.66 -10.88
N THR A 138 -6.78 3.03 -11.25
CA THR A 138 -7.51 4.18 -10.72
C THR A 138 -7.81 4.07 -9.23
N LEU A 139 -7.77 2.86 -8.62
CA LEU A 139 -7.78 2.70 -7.16
C LEU A 139 -6.63 3.43 -6.45
N LEU A 140 -5.55 3.74 -7.19
CA LEU A 140 -4.41 4.53 -6.73
C LEU A 140 -4.52 6.01 -7.13
N ARG A 141 -5.70 6.52 -7.51
CA ARG A 141 -5.94 7.94 -7.82
C ARG A 141 -5.39 8.85 -6.72
N GLY A 142 -5.75 8.59 -5.47
CA GLY A 142 -5.25 9.36 -4.32
C GLY A 142 -3.74 9.18 -4.08
N THR A 143 -3.15 8.05 -4.49
CA THR A 143 -1.69 7.84 -4.49
C THR A 143 -1.01 8.79 -5.46
N VAL A 144 -1.52 8.86 -6.70
CA VAL A 144 -1.04 9.76 -7.75
C VAL A 144 -1.19 11.22 -7.32
N GLU A 145 -2.39 11.63 -6.88
CA GLU A 145 -2.69 12.99 -6.43
C GLU A 145 -1.72 13.49 -5.35
N ALA A 146 -1.35 12.64 -4.40
CA ALA A 146 -0.43 12.99 -3.31
C ALA A 146 1.01 13.24 -3.78
N LEU A 147 1.44 12.54 -4.84
CA LEU A 147 2.82 12.59 -5.33
C LEU A 147 3.01 13.68 -6.40
N LEU A 148 1.98 13.98 -7.18
CA LEU A 148 2.01 14.97 -8.28
C LEU A 148 2.61 16.34 -7.92
N PRO A 149 2.36 16.93 -6.74
CA PRO A 149 2.96 18.21 -6.37
C PRO A 149 4.49 18.22 -6.42
N ASN A 150 5.13 17.06 -6.22
CA ASN A 150 6.55 16.95 -5.92
C ASN A 150 7.33 15.96 -6.81
N ALA A 151 6.69 15.29 -7.77
CA ALA A 151 7.29 14.25 -8.60
C ALA A 151 6.75 14.26 -10.05
N ASP A 152 7.52 13.69 -10.98
CA ASP A 152 7.02 13.28 -12.30
C ASP A 152 6.47 11.85 -12.18
N VAL A 153 5.16 11.71 -12.22
CA VAL A 153 4.46 10.48 -11.82
C VAL A 153 4.05 9.66 -13.04
N TYR A 154 4.42 8.38 -13.00
CA TYR A 154 4.08 7.35 -13.97
C TYR A 154 3.37 6.21 -13.24
N ILE A 155 2.32 5.65 -13.81
CA ILE A 155 1.62 4.50 -13.23
C ILE A 155 1.41 3.42 -14.29
N THR A 156 1.59 2.16 -13.89
CA THR A 156 1.19 1.02 -14.72
C THR A 156 -0.33 0.94 -14.77
N ASP A 157 -0.89 0.82 -15.95
CA ASP A 157 -2.32 0.70 -16.17
C ASP A 157 -2.60 -0.59 -16.94
N TRP A 158 -2.83 -1.65 -16.18
CA TRP A 158 -2.99 -3.00 -16.70
C TRP A 158 -4.29 -3.15 -17.49
N ILE A 159 -4.22 -3.88 -18.59
CA ILE A 159 -5.35 -4.11 -19.48
C ILE A 159 -6.10 -5.36 -19.03
N ASP A 160 -7.42 -5.25 -18.98
CA ASP A 160 -8.34 -6.36 -18.69
C ASP A 160 -8.07 -7.52 -19.66
N ALA A 161 -7.71 -8.70 -19.13
CA ALA A 161 -7.24 -9.82 -19.94
C ALA A 161 -8.28 -10.29 -20.98
N ARG A 162 -9.58 -10.10 -20.72
CA ARG A 162 -10.63 -10.41 -21.71
C ARG A 162 -10.61 -9.48 -22.94
N MET A 163 -9.96 -8.33 -22.82
CA MET A 163 -9.80 -7.36 -23.90
C MET A 163 -8.51 -7.58 -24.69
N VAL A 164 -7.62 -8.50 -24.27
CA VAL A 164 -6.36 -8.81 -24.95
C VAL A 164 -6.51 -10.05 -25.83
N PRO A 165 -6.44 -9.92 -27.17
CA PRO A 165 -6.46 -11.04 -28.10
C PRO A 165 -5.47 -12.16 -27.75
N ILE A 166 -5.80 -13.41 -28.04
CA ILE A 166 -4.89 -14.56 -27.81
C ILE A 166 -3.61 -14.42 -28.64
N GLN A 167 -3.70 -13.85 -29.84
CA GLN A 167 -2.57 -13.67 -30.75
C GLN A 167 -1.49 -12.72 -30.21
N ASP A 168 -1.83 -11.87 -29.23
CA ASP A 168 -0.90 -10.92 -28.60
C ASP A 168 -0.08 -11.58 -27.48
N GLY A 169 -0.18 -12.91 -27.33
CA GLY A 169 0.69 -13.71 -26.49
C GLY A 169 0.11 -14.06 -25.13
N LYS A 170 0.98 -14.63 -24.29
CA LYS A 170 0.67 -14.96 -22.90
C LYS A 170 1.13 -13.81 -21.99
N PHE A 171 0.69 -13.86 -20.75
CA PHE A 171 1.14 -12.96 -19.71
C PHE A 171 1.15 -13.71 -18.39
N ASP A 172 2.34 -13.96 -17.86
CA ASP A 172 2.58 -14.61 -16.58
C ASP A 172 3.37 -13.70 -15.61
N LEU A 173 3.83 -14.24 -14.47
CA LEU A 173 4.59 -13.45 -13.48
C LEU A 173 5.98 -13.07 -14.00
N ASP A 174 6.57 -13.88 -14.87
CA ASP A 174 7.84 -13.56 -15.53
C ASP A 174 7.66 -12.39 -16.51
N ASP A 175 6.59 -12.43 -17.32
CA ASP A 175 6.22 -11.32 -18.19
C ASP A 175 5.98 -10.04 -17.37
N TYR A 176 5.32 -10.13 -16.21
CA TYR A 176 5.10 -8.98 -15.33
C TYR A 176 6.43 -8.33 -14.89
N ILE A 177 7.41 -9.15 -14.50
CA ILE A 177 8.77 -8.70 -14.14
C ILE A 177 9.45 -8.04 -15.34
N ASP A 178 9.38 -8.66 -16.52
CA ASP A 178 9.97 -8.11 -17.75
C ASP A 178 9.33 -6.78 -18.16
N TYR A 179 8.03 -6.59 -17.90
CA TYR A 179 7.34 -5.32 -18.11
C TYR A 179 7.89 -4.24 -17.19
N ILE A 180 8.07 -4.52 -15.89
CA ILE A 180 8.68 -3.57 -14.93
C ILE A 180 10.08 -3.18 -15.41
N ILE A 181 10.92 -4.16 -15.74
CA ILE A 181 12.29 -3.91 -16.21
C ILE A 181 12.27 -3.04 -17.47
N SER A 182 11.40 -3.35 -18.44
CA SER A 182 11.25 -2.56 -19.67
C SER A 182 10.79 -1.12 -19.41
N MET A 183 9.91 -0.90 -18.42
CA MET A 183 9.45 0.44 -18.06
C MET A 183 10.55 1.23 -17.34
N LEU A 184 11.35 0.58 -16.49
CA LEU A 184 12.52 1.20 -15.87
C LEU A 184 13.58 1.58 -16.92
N HIS A 185 13.82 0.74 -17.93
CA HIS A 185 14.66 1.08 -19.09
C HIS A 185 14.11 2.28 -19.86
N PHE A 186 12.80 2.34 -20.07
CA PHE A 186 12.16 3.48 -20.74
C PHE A 186 12.31 4.78 -19.96
N LEU A 187 12.11 4.75 -18.64
CA LEU A 187 12.28 5.92 -17.77
C LEU A 187 13.74 6.35 -17.68
N GLY A 188 14.68 5.40 -17.79
CA GLY A 188 16.11 5.66 -17.73
C GLY A 188 16.63 5.92 -16.30
N PRO A 189 17.84 6.48 -16.15
CA PRO A 189 18.48 6.65 -14.84
C PRO A 189 17.70 7.60 -13.93
N ASP A 190 17.95 7.51 -12.61
CA ASP A 190 17.24 8.30 -11.57
C ASP A 190 15.72 8.05 -11.54
N ALA A 191 15.29 6.85 -11.94
CA ALA A 191 13.95 6.36 -11.70
C ALA A 191 13.81 5.86 -10.26
N HIS A 192 12.62 5.99 -9.69
CA HIS A 192 12.23 5.47 -8.39
C HIS A 192 10.99 4.60 -8.59
N VAL A 193 10.94 3.42 -7.95
CA VAL A 193 9.81 2.49 -8.12
C VAL A 193 9.03 2.31 -6.83
N LEU A 194 7.71 2.28 -6.94
CA LEU A 194 6.76 2.11 -5.84
C LEU A 194 5.86 0.91 -6.16
N GLY A 195 6.06 -0.22 -5.47
CA GLY A 195 5.21 -1.40 -5.57
C GLY A 195 4.12 -1.38 -4.50
N VAL A 196 2.85 -1.47 -4.92
CA VAL A 196 1.70 -1.33 -4.01
C VAL A 196 0.91 -2.62 -3.90
N CYS A 197 0.92 -3.26 -2.74
CA CYS A 197 0.32 -4.57 -2.50
C CYS A 197 1.03 -5.68 -3.29
N GLN A 198 0.28 -6.44 -4.10
CA GLN A 198 0.71 -7.59 -4.90
C GLN A 198 1.98 -7.38 -5.74
N PRO A 199 2.23 -6.21 -6.37
CA PRO A 199 3.44 -5.92 -7.13
C PRO A 199 4.72 -5.83 -6.30
N SER A 200 4.65 -5.81 -4.96
CA SER A 200 5.87 -5.72 -4.15
C SER A 200 6.83 -6.89 -4.42
N VAL A 201 6.29 -8.09 -4.66
CA VAL A 201 7.07 -9.29 -5.03
C VAL A 201 7.76 -9.12 -6.40
N PRO A 202 7.03 -8.88 -7.51
CA PRO A 202 7.68 -8.73 -8.81
C PRO A 202 8.54 -7.47 -8.92
N VAL A 203 8.27 -6.38 -8.18
CA VAL A 203 9.16 -5.22 -8.11
C VAL A 203 10.49 -5.59 -7.45
N LEU A 204 10.46 -6.28 -6.32
CA LEU A 204 11.68 -6.76 -5.66
C LEU A 204 12.45 -7.72 -6.56
N ALA A 205 11.76 -8.64 -7.23
CA ALA A 205 12.37 -9.57 -8.18
C ALA A 205 12.98 -8.86 -9.39
N ALA A 206 12.27 -7.88 -9.98
CA ALA A 206 12.78 -7.08 -11.09
C ALA A 206 14.07 -6.35 -10.74
N VAL A 207 14.12 -5.70 -9.56
CA VAL A 207 15.33 -5.01 -9.11
C VAL A 207 16.48 -6.00 -8.86
N ALA A 208 16.20 -7.16 -8.23
CA ALA A 208 17.22 -8.20 -8.04
C ALA A 208 17.79 -8.70 -9.39
N VAL A 209 16.93 -8.94 -10.38
CA VAL A 209 17.33 -9.36 -11.73
C VAL A 209 18.16 -8.29 -12.44
N MET A 210 17.79 -7.01 -12.32
CA MET A 210 18.54 -5.91 -12.91
C MET A 210 19.91 -5.73 -12.24
N GLU A 211 19.98 -5.84 -10.91
CA GLU A 211 21.25 -5.75 -10.16
C GLU A 211 22.19 -6.94 -10.47
N ASP A 212 21.66 -8.15 -10.59
CA ASP A 212 22.45 -9.33 -11.01
C ASP A 212 23.06 -9.17 -12.41
N ARG A 213 22.38 -8.40 -13.28
CA ARG A 213 22.83 -8.09 -14.64
C ARG A 213 23.73 -6.86 -14.74
N ASP A 214 24.06 -6.21 -13.62
CA ASP A 214 24.75 -4.91 -13.56
C ASP A 214 24.08 -3.85 -14.47
N ASP A 215 22.75 -3.84 -14.47
CA ASP A 215 21.97 -2.99 -15.36
C ASP A 215 22.15 -1.50 -15.00
N PRO A 216 22.46 -0.62 -15.97
CA PRO A 216 22.67 0.81 -15.71
C PRO A 216 21.37 1.57 -15.36
N TYR A 217 20.21 0.96 -15.60
CA TYR A 217 18.89 1.58 -15.38
C TYR A 217 18.19 1.06 -14.11
N VAL A 218 18.91 0.41 -13.20
CA VAL A 218 18.35 0.09 -11.86
C VAL A 218 17.80 1.36 -11.20
N PRO A 219 16.64 1.27 -10.53
CA PRO A 219 16.06 2.44 -9.87
C PRO A 219 16.94 2.88 -8.70
N SER A 220 16.96 4.16 -8.39
CA SER A 220 17.71 4.68 -7.23
C SER A 220 17.09 4.22 -5.91
N THR A 221 15.77 4.09 -5.88
CA THR A 221 15.02 3.57 -4.72
C THR A 221 13.91 2.62 -5.17
N MET A 222 13.62 1.62 -4.35
CA MET A 222 12.37 0.87 -4.36
C MET A 222 11.61 1.10 -3.05
N THR A 223 10.31 1.35 -3.15
CA THR A 223 9.41 1.39 -2.00
C THR A 223 8.37 0.30 -2.16
N LEU A 224 8.21 -0.56 -1.16
CA LEU A 224 7.24 -1.67 -1.15
C LEU A 224 6.21 -1.40 -0.06
N MET A 225 4.92 -1.41 -0.42
CA MET A 225 3.84 -1.00 0.48
C MET A 225 2.79 -2.10 0.62
N GLY A 226 2.60 -2.64 1.83
CA GLY A 226 1.61 -3.69 2.10
C GLY A 226 1.76 -4.91 1.19
N GLY A 227 2.99 -5.35 0.94
CA GLY A 227 3.33 -6.42 0.01
C GLY A 227 3.50 -7.79 0.65
N PRO A 228 3.03 -8.89 0.01
CA PRO A 228 3.17 -10.25 0.53
C PRO A 228 4.57 -10.84 0.23
N ILE A 229 5.66 -10.21 0.72
CA ILE A 229 7.02 -10.69 0.44
C ILE A 229 7.28 -12.03 1.14
N ASP A 230 6.85 -12.19 2.39
CA ASP A 230 6.89 -13.46 3.08
C ASP A 230 5.58 -13.76 3.82
N THR A 231 4.67 -14.45 3.14
CA THR A 231 3.33 -14.80 3.65
C THR A 231 3.33 -15.82 4.80
N ARG A 232 4.50 -16.36 5.18
CA ARG A 232 4.66 -17.22 6.36
C ARG A 232 4.71 -16.39 7.65
N VAL A 233 5.08 -15.11 7.55
CA VAL A 233 5.12 -14.18 8.67
C VAL A 233 3.72 -13.63 8.90
N ALA A 234 3.16 -13.81 10.11
CA ALA A 234 1.80 -13.36 10.46
C ALA A 234 0.76 -13.73 9.36
N PRO A 235 0.51 -15.04 9.13
CA PRO A 235 -0.37 -15.48 8.06
C PRO A 235 -1.80 -14.95 8.26
N THR A 236 -2.41 -14.56 7.16
CA THR A 236 -3.81 -14.07 7.11
C THR A 236 -4.72 -15.15 6.53
N ALA A 237 -6.04 -14.92 6.57
CA ALA A 237 -7.02 -15.87 6.04
C ALA A 237 -6.83 -16.16 4.53
N VAL A 238 -6.29 -15.18 3.79
CA VAL A 238 -5.95 -15.34 2.37
C VAL A 238 -4.84 -16.38 2.19
N ASN A 239 -3.84 -16.36 3.07
CA ASN A 239 -2.69 -17.25 3.04
C ASN A 239 -3.12 -18.70 3.34
N ASP A 240 -3.95 -18.89 4.35
CA ASP A 240 -4.45 -20.21 4.75
C ASP A 240 -5.31 -20.87 3.66
N LEU A 241 -6.10 -20.08 2.92
CA LEU A 241 -6.90 -20.56 1.81
C LEU A 241 -6.02 -21.09 0.68
N ALA A 242 -4.97 -20.36 0.32
CA ALA A 242 -4.06 -20.75 -0.76
C ALA A 242 -3.38 -22.10 -0.45
N VAL A 243 -2.83 -22.23 0.76
CA VAL A 243 -2.13 -23.44 1.21
C VAL A 243 -3.08 -24.64 1.33
N SER A 244 -4.30 -24.43 1.86
CA SER A 244 -5.23 -25.54 2.10
C SER A 244 -5.86 -26.13 0.82
N LYS A 245 -6.03 -25.31 -0.22
CA LYS A 245 -6.65 -25.75 -1.49
C LYS A 245 -5.64 -26.32 -2.49
N GLY A 246 -4.41 -25.81 -2.48
CA GLY A 246 -3.38 -26.16 -3.46
C GLY A 246 -3.71 -25.66 -4.87
N ILE A 247 -2.73 -25.75 -5.78
CA ILE A 247 -2.83 -25.10 -7.11
C ILE A 247 -3.87 -25.75 -8.04
N ASP A 248 -4.00 -27.09 -7.99
CA ASP A 248 -4.96 -27.83 -8.84
C ASP A 248 -6.40 -27.43 -8.56
N TRP A 249 -6.72 -27.11 -7.30
CA TRP A 249 -8.04 -26.62 -6.95
C TRP A 249 -8.33 -25.30 -7.66
N PHE A 250 -7.42 -24.33 -7.60
CA PHE A 250 -7.62 -23.04 -8.28
C PHE A 250 -7.77 -23.20 -9.79
N LYS A 251 -6.88 -23.97 -10.42
CA LYS A 251 -6.94 -24.26 -11.86
C LYS A 251 -8.29 -24.85 -12.27
N ASN A 252 -8.84 -25.76 -11.47
CA ASN A 252 -10.08 -26.44 -11.77
C ASN A 252 -11.33 -25.62 -11.41
N ASN A 253 -11.29 -24.77 -10.40
CA ASN A 253 -12.48 -24.10 -9.86
C ASN A 253 -12.65 -22.64 -10.30
N VAL A 254 -11.56 -21.89 -10.54
CA VAL A 254 -11.66 -20.44 -10.77
C VAL A 254 -11.27 -19.99 -12.18
N ILE A 255 -10.64 -20.87 -12.98
CA ILE A 255 -10.26 -20.54 -14.35
C ILE A 255 -11.39 -20.83 -15.33
N MET A 256 -11.72 -19.85 -16.16
CA MET A 256 -12.77 -19.90 -17.18
C MET A 256 -12.26 -19.36 -18.52
N LYS A 257 -12.95 -19.69 -19.61
CA LYS A 257 -12.69 -19.14 -20.93
C LYS A 257 -13.49 -17.86 -21.16
N VAL A 258 -12.82 -16.85 -21.69
CA VAL A 258 -13.45 -15.60 -22.12
C VAL A 258 -14.50 -15.90 -23.21
N PRO A 259 -15.77 -15.47 -23.05
CA PRO A 259 -16.83 -15.69 -24.02
C PRO A 259 -16.77 -14.69 -25.19
N PHE A 260 -17.38 -15.06 -26.32
CA PHE A 260 -17.63 -14.13 -27.43
C PHE A 260 -18.62 -13.05 -26.95
N PRO A 261 -18.52 -11.77 -27.34
CA PRO A 261 -17.68 -11.19 -28.40
C PRO A 261 -16.38 -10.52 -27.93
N HIS A 262 -15.91 -10.79 -26.70
CA HIS A 262 -14.73 -10.12 -26.18
C HIS A 262 -13.47 -10.44 -27.02
N PRO A 263 -12.55 -9.47 -27.24
CA PRO A 263 -11.36 -9.67 -28.07
C PRO A 263 -10.48 -10.85 -27.62
N GLY A 264 -10.39 -11.09 -26.31
CA GLY A 264 -9.68 -12.22 -25.72
C GLY A 264 -10.45 -13.54 -25.77
N PHE A 265 -11.47 -13.68 -26.64
CA PHE A 265 -12.28 -14.90 -26.79
C PHE A 265 -11.42 -16.17 -26.73
N MET A 266 -11.86 -17.16 -25.94
CA MET A 266 -11.18 -18.44 -25.64
C MET A 266 -9.93 -18.37 -24.74
N ARG A 267 -9.46 -17.17 -24.35
CA ARG A 267 -8.37 -17.01 -23.39
C ARG A 267 -8.80 -17.57 -22.04
N ASP A 268 -7.90 -18.31 -21.40
CA ASP A 268 -8.10 -18.78 -20.02
C ASP A 268 -7.80 -17.63 -19.06
N VAL A 269 -8.79 -17.29 -18.25
CA VAL A 269 -8.73 -16.18 -17.30
C VAL A 269 -9.27 -16.59 -15.94
N TYR A 270 -8.84 -15.87 -14.90
CA TYR A 270 -9.57 -15.77 -13.65
C TYR A 270 -10.51 -14.55 -13.73
N PRO A 271 -11.83 -14.75 -13.92
CA PRO A 271 -12.74 -13.64 -14.18
C PRO A 271 -12.87 -12.68 -13.00
N GLY A 272 -12.95 -11.37 -13.26
CA GLY A 272 -13.06 -10.34 -12.23
C GLY A 272 -14.32 -10.50 -11.36
N PHE A 273 -15.44 -10.94 -11.93
CA PHE A 273 -16.67 -11.18 -11.15
C PHE A 273 -16.50 -12.35 -10.18
N LEU A 274 -15.70 -13.37 -10.53
CA LEU A 274 -15.37 -14.45 -9.61
C LEU A 274 -14.46 -13.94 -8.50
N GLN A 275 -13.51 -13.06 -8.80
CA GLN A 275 -12.63 -12.45 -7.80
C GLN A 275 -13.44 -11.72 -6.71
N LEU A 276 -14.41 -10.90 -7.13
CA LEU A 276 -15.32 -10.21 -6.21
C LEU A 276 -16.10 -11.22 -5.36
N SER A 277 -16.65 -12.27 -5.97
CA SER A 277 -17.45 -13.30 -5.27
C SER A 277 -16.62 -14.30 -4.44
N GLY A 278 -15.36 -14.51 -4.78
CA GLY A 278 -14.44 -15.48 -4.16
C GLY A 278 -13.99 -15.00 -2.79
N PHE A 279 -13.72 -13.70 -2.66
CA PHE A 279 -13.53 -13.04 -1.37
C PHE A 279 -14.82 -13.08 -0.52
N MET A 280 -15.98 -12.96 -1.17
CA MET A 280 -17.30 -13.09 -0.51
C MET A 280 -17.63 -14.52 -0.06
N SER A 281 -17.03 -15.54 -0.68
CA SER A 281 -17.26 -16.96 -0.37
C SER A 281 -16.47 -17.46 0.84
N MET A 282 -15.54 -16.65 1.38
CA MET A 282 -14.78 -16.96 2.59
C MET A 282 -15.64 -17.01 3.87
N ASN A 283 -16.95 -16.76 3.78
CA ASN A 283 -17.96 -17.19 4.74
C ASN A 283 -19.35 -17.21 4.07
N LEU A 284 -19.70 -18.33 3.42
CA LEU A 284 -21.00 -18.52 2.76
C LEU A 284 -22.21 -18.37 3.73
N ASP A 285 -21.99 -18.39 5.05
CA ASP A 285 -23.03 -18.17 6.08
C ASP A 285 -23.29 -16.69 6.43
N ARG A 286 -22.58 -15.73 5.81
CA ARG A 286 -22.78 -14.28 6.06
C ARG A 286 -22.87 -13.48 4.77
N HIS A 287 -23.82 -13.85 3.92
CA HIS A 287 -24.19 -13.04 2.76
C HIS A 287 -24.77 -11.69 3.21
N VAL A 288 -24.23 -10.61 2.62
CA VAL A 288 -24.55 -9.18 2.82
C VAL A 288 -23.78 -8.47 3.95
N THR A 289 -23.56 -9.07 5.11
CA THR A 289 -22.84 -8.38 6.23
C THR A 289 -21.33 -8.28 5.99
N ALA A 290 -20.71 -9.33 5.43
CA ALA A 290 -19.27 -9.35 5.15
C ALA A 290 -18.82 -8.28 4.14
N HIS A 291 -19.69 -7.90 3.20
CA HIS A 291 -19.42 -6.81 2.25
C HIS A 291 -19.28 -5.46 2.98
N LYS A 292 -20.10 -5.25 4.01
CA LYS A 292 -20.09 -4.02 4.79
C LYS A 292 -18.90 -3.99 5.75
N ASP A 293 -18.60 -5.10 6.42
CA ASP A 293 -17.53 -5.18 7.41
C ASP A 293 -16.14 -5.13 6.75
N PHE A 294 -15.90 -5.86 5.66
CA PHE A 294 -14.64 -5.78 4.89
C PHE A 294 -14.39 -4.38 4.31
N PHE A 295 -15.44 -3.76 3.76
CA PHE A 295 -15.39 -2.37 3.30
C PHE A 295 -15.14 -1.39 4.44
N GLN A 296 -15.81 -1.61 5.57
CA GLN A 296 -15.65 -0.76 6.74
C GLN A 296 -14.24 -0.89 7.33
N HIS A 297 -13.58 -2.04 7.22
CA HIS A 297 -12.16 -2.23 7.56
C HIS A 297 -11.20 -1.61 6.55
N LEU A 298 -11.50 -1.68 5.23
CA LEU A 298 -10.70 -1.01 4.18
C LEU A 298 -10.64 0.51 4.36
N VAL A 299 -11.72 1.12 4.87
CA VAL A 299 -11.86 2.58 5.01
C VAL A 299 -11.90 3.01 6.50
N GLU A 300 -11.68 2.08 7.44
CA GLU A 300 -11.77 2.38 8.87
C GLU A 300 -10.64 3.31 9.32
N GLY A 301 -11.02 4.44 9.92
CA GLY A 301 -10.05 5.40 10.44
C GLY A 301 -9.41 6.31 9.37
N ASP A 302 -9.89 6.28 8.13
CA ASP A 302 -9.38 7.13 7.04
C ASP A 302 -9.85 8.60 7.13
N GLY A 303 -10.93 8.88 7.87
CA GLY A 303 -11.47 10.23 8.08
C GLY A 303 -12.17 10.88 6.87
N ASP A 304 -12.45 10.14 5.79
CA ASP A 304 -13.08 10.66 4.57
C ASP A 304 -14.63 10.60 4.60
N SER A 305 -15.28 11.43 3.77
CA SER A 305 -16.74 11.62 3.71
C SER A 305 -17.50 10.50 2.98
N ALA A 306 -18.77 10.28 3.30
CA ALA A 306 -19.64 9.25 2.67
C ALA A 306 -19.80 9.33 1.12
N GLU A 307 -19.46 10.45 0.48
CA GLU A 307 -19.44 10.57 -0.99
C GLU A 307 -18.21 9.91 -1.61
N LYS A 308 -17.02 10.17 -1.05
CA LYS A 308 -15.78 9.45 -1.42
C LYS A 308 -15.89 7.94 -1.19
N HIS A 309 -16.61 7.53 -0.15
CA HIS A 309 -16.91 6.12 0.09
C HIS A 309 -17.75 5.51 -1.06
N ARG A 310 -18.65 6.29 -1.68
CA ARG A 310 -19.45 5.84 -2.84
C ARG A 310 -18.63 5.80 -4.12
N GLU A 311 -17.77 6.78 -4.38
CA GLU A 311 -16.87 6.76 -5.54
C GLU A 311 -15.89 5.58 -5.46
N PHE A 312 -15.32 5.37 -4.27
CA PHE A 312 -14.49 4.19 -4.01
C PHE A 312 -15.25 2.89 -4.22
N TYR A 313 -16.54 2.83 -3.84
CA TYR A 313 -17.37 1.64 -4.07
C TYR A 313 -17.57 1.35 -5.55
N ASP A 314 -17.91 2.36 -6.35
CA ASP A 314 -18.10 2.22 -7.80
C ASP A 314 -16.79 1.80 -8.48
N GLU A 315 -15.65 2.28 -7.98
CA GLU A 315 -14.31 1.93 -8.44
C GLU A 315 -13.87 0.52 -8.01
N TYR A 316 -14.20 0.12 -6.80
CA TYR A 316 -13.95 -1.24 -6.30
C TYR A 316 -14.80 -2.29 -7.03
N LEU A 317 -16.02 -1.93 -7.46
CA LEU A 317 -16.82 -2.83 -8.29
C LEU A 317 -16.35 -2.91 -9.75
N ALA A 318 -15.45 -2.00 -10.18
CA ALA A 318 -14.84 -2.04 -11.50
C ALA A 318 -13.71 -3.08 -11.54
N VAL A 319 -14.08 -4.32 -11.85
CA VAL A 319 -13.17 -5.45 -11.87
C VAL A 319 -12.66 -5.80 -13.27
N MET A 320 -11.48 -6.38 -13.34
CA MET A 320 -10.83 -6.87 -14.56
C MET A 320 -10.49 -8.37 -14.46
N ASP A 321 -10.48 -9.05 -15.61
CA ASP A 321 -10.05 -10.44 -15.70
C ASP A 321 -8.53 -10.52 -15.68
N LEU A 322 -7.99 -11.55 -15.03
CA LEU A 322 -6.55 -11.85 -15.01
C LEU A 322 -6.25 -13.04 -15.90
N THR A 323 -5.09 -13.05 -16.57
CA THR A 323 -4.64 -14.25 -17.29
C THR A 323 -4.48 -15.42 -16.31
N ALA A 324 -4.88 -16.61 -16.74
CA ALA A 324 -4.76 -17.80 -15.90
C ALA A 324 -3.30 -18.08 -15.53
N GLU A 325 -2.38 -17.85 -16.45
CA GLU A 325 -0.95 -18.06 -16.26
C GLU A 325 -0.40 -17.20 -15.13
N PHE A 326 -0.61 -15.88 -15.19
CA PHE A 326 -0.19 -14.93 -14.16
C PHE A 326 -0.82 -15.26 -12.79
N TYR A 327 -2.12 -15.49 -12.75
CA TYR A 327 -2.81 -15.76 -11.50
C TYR A 327 -2.29 -17.05 -10.83
N LEU A 328 -2.22 -18.15 -11.60
CA LEU A 328 -1.80 -19.44 -11.06
C LEU A 328 -0.32 -19.41 -10.65
N GLN A 329 0.56 -18.84 -11.48
CA GLN A 329 1.98 -18.72 -11.14
C GLN A 329 2.17 -17.85 -9.89
N THR A 330 1.40 -16.77 -9.73
CA THR A 330 1.45 -15.92 -8.53
C THR A 330 1.01 -16.69 -7.28
N VAL A 331 -0.11 -17.39 -7.33
CA VAL A 331 -0.61 -18.19 -6.19
C VAL A 331 0.42 -19.26 -5.80
N GLU A 332 0.95 -19.99 -6.78
CA GLU A 332 1.93 -21.05 -6.55
C GLU A 332 3.24 -20.48 -5.99
N THR A 333 3.85 -19.53 -6.69
CA THR A 333 5.17 -18.97 -6.34
C THR A 333 5.15 -18.20 -5.03
N VAL A 334 4.13 -17.35 -4.82
CA VAL A 334 4.11 -16.40 -3.69
C VAL A 334 3.50 -17.02 -2.44
N PHE A 335 2.34 -17.67 -2.56
CA PHE A 335 1.53 -18.07 -1.41
C PHE A 335 1.66 -19.54 -1.03
N ILE A 336 2.05 -20.42 -1.97
CA ILE A 336 2.20 -21.86 -1.70
C ILE A 336 3.68 -22.20 -1.47
N ASP A 337 4.52 -21.94 -2.47
CA ASP A 337 5.94 -22.31 -2.45
C ASP A 337 6.79 -21.31 -1.68
N HIS A 338 6.32 -20.07 -1.58
CA HIS A 338 7.05 -18.97 -0.94
C HIS A 338 8.44 -18.80 -1.58
N SER A 339 8.53 -18.87 -2.90
CA SER A 339 9.80 -19.09 -3.60
C SER A 339 10.78 -17.92 -3.41
N LEU A 340 10.29 -16.67 -3.34
CA LEU A 340 11.16 -15.51 -3.15
C LEU A 340 11.84 -15.50 -1.76
N PRO A 341 11.10 -15.58 -0.63
CA PRO A 341 11.73 -15.60 0.69
C PRO A 341 12.46 -16.91 1.00
N GLN A 342 12.21 -17.99 0.25
CA GLN A 342 12.98 -19.23 0.32
C GLN A 342 14.24 -19.24 -0.56
N GLY A 343 14.44 -18.21 -1.39
CA GLY A 343 15.59 -18.13 -2.30
C GLY A 343 15.55 -19.17 -3.43
N THR A 344 14.35 -19.57 -3.86
CA THR A 344 14.11 -20.55 -4.95
C THR A 344 13.34 -19.95 -6.12
N MET A 345 12.92 -18.70 -6.05
CA MET A 345 12.21 -18.02 -7.14
C MET A 345 13.10 -17.95 -8.38
N MET A 346 12.55 -18.40 -9.51
CA MET A 346 13.20 -18.33 -10.81
C MET A 346 12.51 -17.26 -11.64
N HIS A 347 13.30 -16.53 -12.43
CA HIS A 347 12.82 -15.65 -13.48
C HIS A 347 13.44 -16.04 -14.82
N ASN A 348 12.62 -16.47 -15.78
CA ASN A 348 13.07 -16.94 -17.11
C ASN A 348 14.25 -17.94 -17.03
N GLY A 349 14.19 -18.88 -16.08
CA GLY A 349 15.22 -19.91 -15.86
C GLY A 349 16.49 -19.43 -15.14
N ARG A 350 16.53 -18.20 -14.63
CA ARG A 350 17.61 -17.69 -13.76
C ARG A 350 17.11 -17.47 -12.34
N LEU A 351 17.96 -17.71 -11.35
CA LEU A 351 17.59 -17.50 -9.95
C LEU A 351 17.42 -16.00 -9.67
N VAL A 352 16.36 -15.64 -8.96
CA VAL A 352 16.16 -14.28 -8.43
C VAL A 352 16.90 -14.18 -7.09
N ASP A 353 18.09 -13.57 -7.10
CA ASP A 353 18.95 -13.42 -5.92
C ASP A 353 18.88 -11.99 -5.36
N CYS A 354 18.10 -11.80 -4.29
CA CYS A 354 17.97 -10.50 -3.62
C CYS A 354 19.27 -10.02 -2.97
N THR A 355 20.27 -10.89 -2.76
CA THR A 355 21.58 -10.48 -2.23
C THR A 355 22.38 -9.67 -3.25
N LYS A 356 21.98 -9.66 -4.53
CA LYS A 356 22.60 -8.81 -5.56
C LYS A 356 22.24 -7.34 -5.43
N ILE A 357 21.16 -7.01 -4.73
CA ILE A 357 20.68 -5.65 -4.55
C ILE A 357 21.67 -4.88 -3.67
N THR A 358 22.33 -3.88 -4.25
CA THR A 358 23.37 -3.09 -3.58
C THR A 358 23.28 -1.59 -3.85
N ARG A 359 22.69 -1.18 -4.98
CA ARG A 359 22.60 0.22 -5.42
C ARG A 359 21.21 0.83 -5.19
N THR A 360 20.17 -0.01 -5.20
CA THR A 360 18.78 0.44 -4.99
C THR A 360 18.44 0.53 -3.50
N ALA A 361 18.13 1.73 -2.99
CA ALA A 361 17.69 1.89 -1.60
C ALA A 361 16.28 1.32 -1.38
N LEU A 362 16.03 0.68 -0.24
CA LEU A 362 14.79 -0.04 0.06
C LEU A 362 14.01 0.62 1.21
N LEU A 363 12.78 1.04 0.92
CA LEU A 363 11.78 1.42 1.92
C LEU A 363 10.65 0.38 1.94
N THR A 364 10.27 -0.10 3.11
CA THR A 364 9.04 -0.88 3.29
C THR A 364 8.04 -0.13 4.15
N VAL A 365 6.76 -0.15 3.74
CA VAL A 365 5.66 0.48 4.48
C VAL A 365 4.58 -0.57 4.78
N GLU A 366 4.15 -0.64 6.04
CA GLU A 366 3.09 -1.56 6.50
C GLU A 366 2.04 -0.79 7.31
N GLY A 367 0.81 -1.31 7.36
CA GLY A 367 -0.25 -0.81 8.24
C GLY A 367 -0.34 -1.67 9.51
N GLU A 368 -0.46 -1.04 10.69
CA GLU A 368 -0.61 -1.78 11.96
C GLU A 368 -1.85 -2.68 11.99
N LYS A 369 -2.93 -2.27 11.30
CA LYS A 369 -4.21 -2.97 11.24
C LYS A 369 -4.46 -3.63 9.88
N ASP A 370 -3.40 -3.86 9.10
CA ASP A 370 -3.50 -4.55 7.81
C ASP A 370 -3.86 -6.03 8.03
N ASP A 371 -5.06 -6.41 7.58
CA ASP A 371 -5.62 -7.76 7.65
C ASP A 371 -5.45 -8.55 6.33
N ILE A 372 -4.94 -7.91 5.28
CA ILE A 372 -4.62 -8.53 3.99
C ILE A 372 -3.18 -9.02 3.99
N THR A 373 -2.26 -8.10 4.24
CA THR A 373 -0.81 -8.34 4.36
C THR A 373 -0.39 -8.11 5.78
N GLY A 374 -0.28 -9.22 6.52
CA GLY A 374 0.04 -9.18 7.94
C GLY A 374 1.35 -8.45 8.23
N ARG A 375 1.43 -7.85 9.42
CA ARG A 375 2.63 -7.15 9.89
C ARG A 375 3.88 -8.02 9.77
N GLY A 376 4.93 -7.45 9.21
CA GLY A 376 6.20 -8.13 8.96
C GLY A 376 6.31 -8.79 7.58
N GLN A 377 5.21 -9.04 6.86
CA GLN A 377 5.27 -9.67 5.54
C GLN A 377 6.03 -8.83 4.52
N THR A 378 5.83 -7.52 4.49
CA THR A 378 6.55 -6.60 3.58
C THR A 378 7.96 -6.35 4.11
N LYS A 379 8.09 -6.19 5.43
CA LYS A 379 9.37 -5.96 6.12
C LYS A 379 10.38 -7.08 5.87
N ALA A 380 9.92 -8.30 5.62
CA ALA A 380 10.77 -9.44 5.28
C ALA A 380 11.74 -9.18 4.11
N ALA A 381 11.42 -8.25 3.19
CA ALA A 381 12.31 -7.84 2.11
C ALA A 381 13.71 -7.39 2.60
N HIS A 382 13.79 -6.76 3.77
CA HIS A 382 15.07 -6.31 4.35
C HIS A 382 16.01 -7.47 4.69
N ALA A 383 15.46 -8.61 5.12
CA ALA A 383 16.24 -9.81 5.42
C ALA A 383 16.76 -10.51 4.16
N LEU A 384 16.08 -10.31 3.01
CA LEU A 384 16.49 -10.84 1.72
C LEU A 384 17.61 -9.99 1.07
N CYS A 385 17.58 -8.67 1.29
CA CYS A 385 18.55 -7.72 0.74
C CYS A 385 19.80 -7.59 1.65
N THR A 386 20.51 -8.69 1.89
CA THR A 386 21.59 -8.75 2.91
C THR A 386 22.81 -7.86 2.60
N ASN A 387 23.14 -7.67 1.32
CA ASN A 387 24.30 -6.86 0.90
C ASN A 387 23.98 -5.36 0.73
N LEU A 388 22.72 -4.97 0.90
CA LEU A 388 22.32 -3.56 0.87
C LEU A 388 22.72 -2.90 2.19
N ALA A 389 23.39 -1.74 2.12
CA ALA A 389 23.87 -1.01 3.30
C ALA A 389 22.71 -0.58 4.22
N ASP A 390 22.96 -0.57 5.53
CA ASP A 390 21.92 -0.27 6.53
C ASP A 390 21.37 1.16 6.41
N ASP A 391 22.19 2.13 5.97
CA ASP A 391 21.76 3.51 5.72
C ASP A 391 20.87 3.67 4.47
N MET A 392 20.76 2.61 3.66
CA MET A 392 19.88 2.52 2.49
C MET A 392 18.59 1.72 2.77
N LYS A 393 18.40 1.24 4.00
CA LYS A 393 17.23 0.48 4.43
C LYS A 393 16.38 1.31 5.36
N ALA A 394 15.10 1.41 5.05
CA ALA A 394 14.11 2.03 5.92
C ALA A 394 12.85 1.16 6.01
N HIS A 395 12.24 1.15 7.18
CA HIS A 395 10.95 0.51 7.40
C HIS A 395 10.06 1.45 8.20
N TYR A 396 8.82 1.59 7.77
CA TYR A 396 7.81 2.37 8.46
C TYR A 396 6.53 1.55 8.64
N GLU A 397 6.08 1.43 9.89
CA GLU A 397 4.80 0.84 10.22
C GLU A 397 3.85 1.98 10.62
N GLN A 398 2.79 2.19 9.87
CA GLN A 398 1.81 3.25 10.11
C GLN A 398 0.80 2.79 11.19
N PRO A 399 0.73 3.49 12.34
CA PRO A 399 -0.21 3.15 13.40
C PRO A 399 -1.66 3.34 12.96
N ASN A 400 -2.54 2.47 13.47
CA ASN A 400 -4.00 2.51 13.29
C ASN A 400 -4.53 2.50 11.84
N VAL A 401 -3.72 2.06 10.88
CA VAL A 401 -4.09 2.05 9.46
C VAL A 401 -4.21 0.61 8.97
N GLY A 402 -5.32 0.32 8.27
CA GLY A 402 -5.54 -0.93 7.52
C GLY A 402 -4.88 -0.91 6.15
N HIS A 403 -5.05 -1.96 5.35
CA HIS A 403 -4.35 -2.17 4.08
C HIS A 403 -4.39 -0.96 3.14
N TYR A 404 -5.59 -0.44 2.85
CA TYR A 404 -5.78 0.63 1.87
C TYR A 404 -5.21 1.98 2.33
N GLY A 405 -5.30 2.27 3.63
CA GLY A 405 -4.78 3.51 4.20
C GLY A 405 -3.25 3.65 4.12
N VAL A 406 -2.54 2.55 3.82
CA VAL A 406 -1.08 2.56 3.62
C VAL A 406 -0.68 3.32 2.36
N PHE A 407 -1.55 3.37 1.34
CA PHE A 407 -1.23 3.95 0.04
C PHE A 407 -2.29 4.91 -0.49
N ASN A 408 -3.43 5.05 0.18
CA ASN A 408 -4.47 6.01 -0.16
C ASN A 408 -5.14 6.59 1.11
N GLY A 409 -6.02 7.57 0.95
CA GLY A 409 -6.73 8.23 2.06
C GLY A 409 -5.95 9.37 2.72
N SER A 410 -6.47 9.86 3.85
CA SER A 410 -5.87 11.01 4.57
C SER A 410 -4.50 10.68 5.19
N ARG A 411 -4.32 9.47 5.73
CA ARG A 411 -3.07 9.03 6.38
C ARG A 411 -1.93 8.90 5.38
N TRP A 412 -2.20 8.32 4.21
CA TRP A 412 -1.25 8.34 3.10
C TRP A 412 -0.81 9.77 2.77
N ARG A 413 -1.76 10.68 2.53
CA ARG A 413 -1.46 12.07 2.14
C ARG A 413 -0.68 12.85 3.19
N ALA A 414 -1.04 12.68 4.47
CA ALA A 414 -0.49 13.49 5.56
C ALA A 414 0.83 12.94 6.13
N GLU A 415 1.03 11.62 6.12
CA GLU A 415 2.12 10.98 6.87
C GLU A 415 3.04 10.12 5.98
N ILE A 416 2.48 9.24 5.16
CA ILE A 416 3.27 8.24 4.42
C ILE A 416 3.88 8.84 3.15
N ALA A 417 3.10 9.52 2.30
CA ALA A 417 3.59 10.10 1.06
C ALA A 417 4.77 11.08 1.27
N PRO A 418 4.74 11.98 2.30
CA PRO A 418 5.91 12.79 2.63
C PRO A 418 7.16 11.96 2.96
N ARG A 419 7.02 10.86 3.71
CA ARG A 419 8.15 9.96 4.05
C ARG A 419 8.71 9.27 2.82
N VAL A 420 7.85 8.80 1.93
CA VAL A 420 8.26 8.22 0.65
C VAL A 420 9.04 9.25 -0.17
N MET A 421 8.54 10.49 -0.27
CA MET A 421 9.23 11.56 -0.99
C MET A 421 10.56 11.95 -0.34
N ASP A 422 10.65 12.00 0.98
CA ASP A 422 11.89 12.31 1.70
C ASP A 422 12.93 11.19 1.54
N PHE A 423 12.49 9.93 1.57
CA PHE A 423 13.34 8.77 1.29
C PHE A 423 13.88 8.81 -0.14
N ILE A 424 13.02 9.08 -1.12
CA ILE A 424 13.37 9.25 -2.54
C ILE A 424 14.43 10.33 -2.70
N ARG A 425 14.19 11.53 -2.15
CA ARG A 425 15.09 12.68 -2.24
C ARG A 425 16.45 12.42 -1.59
N SER A 426 16.48 11.69 -0.47
CA SER A 426 17.70 11.37 0.27
C SER A 426 18.60 10.36 -0.46
N ASN A 427 18.04 9.59 -1.39
CA ASN A 427 18.71 8.48 -2.07
C ASN A 427 18.87 8.67 -3.59
N ARG A 428 18.58 9.86 -4.13
CA ARG A 428 18.73 10.13 -5.57
C ARG A 428 20.17 9.95 -6.06
N ALA A 429 20.32 9.30 -7.21
CA ALA A 429 21.63 9.03 -7.79
C ALA A 429 22.35 10.33 -8.21
N ASP A 430 21.61 11.32 -8.73
CA ASP A 430 22.14 12.62 -9.15
C ASP A 430 22.67 13.47 -7.98
N MET A 431 22.23 13.18 -6.76
CA MET A 431 22.63 13.85 -5.52
C MET A 431 23.70 13.08 -4.74
N ARG A 432 23.79 11.74 -4.84
CA ARG A 432 24.83 10.93 -4.16
C ARG A 432 26.24 11.26 -4.66
N GLY A 433 26.41 11.69 -5.91
CA GLY A 433 27.68 12.20 -6.45
C GLY A 433 28.06 13.63 -6.01
N LYS A 434 27.13 14.38 -5.39
CA LYS A 434 27.32 15.75 -4.89
C LYS A 434 27.47 15.83 -3.37
N LYS A 435 27.51 14.70 -2.64
CA LYS A 435 28.07 14.69 -1.29
C LYS A 435 29.56 15.03 -1.41
N SER A 436 29.85 16.33 -1.39
CA SER A 436 31.16 16.84 -1.03
C SER A 436 31.62 16.07 0.20
N ALA A 437 32.83 15.53 0.14
CA ALA A 437 33.55 15.05 1.30
C ALA A 437 33.26 15.97 2.50
N PRO A 438 33.02 15.41 3.70
CA PRO A 438 32.76 16.23 4.88
C PRO A 438 33.85 17.29 4.94
N ALA A 439 33.43 18.56 4.92
CA ALA A 439 34.33 19.70 4.92
C ALA A 439 35.32 19.49 6.06
N ALA A 440 36.60 19.41 5.70
CA ALA A 440 37.69 19.13 6.62
C ALA A 440 37.62 20.10 7.80
N SER A 441 37.20 19.60 8.96
CA SER A 441 37.45 20.26 10.23
C SER A 441 38.96 20.29 10.45
N LYS A 442 39.53 21.49 10.53
CA LYS A 442 40.92 21.74 10.91
C LYS A 442 41.27 21.03 12.23
N PRO A 443 42.53 20.60 12.43
CA PRO A 443 42.86 19.49 13.31
C PRO A 443 43.00 19.90 14.78
N ALA A 444 42.37 19.12 15.67
CA ALA A 444 42.79 19.00 17.06
C ALA A 444 43.73 17.79 17.20
N ALA A 445 44.71 17.95 18.08
CA ALA A 445 45.92 17.14 18.20
C ALA A 445 45.70 15.65 18.53
N ALA A 446 46.74 14.87 18.22
CA ALA A 446 46.85 13.41 18.19
C ALA A 446 46.45 12.65 19.48
N PRO A 447 46.05 11.36 19.37
CA PRO A 447 45.57 10.56 20.48
C PRO A 447 46.71 9.84 21.22
N ALA A 448 46.62 9.80 22.55
CA ALA A 448 47.37 8.86 23.38
C ALA A 448 46.47 7.66 23.73
N LYS A 449 46.99 6.46 23.50
CA LYS A 449 46.42 5.13 23.82
C LYS A 449 45.95 5.02 25.27
N ALA A 450 44.87 4.26 25.49
CA ALA A 450 44.78 3.29 26.59
C ALA A 450 43.73 2.21 26.29
N ALA A 451 43.98 1.03 26.85
CA ALA A 451 43.33 -0.25 26.60
C ALA A 451 42.05 -0.47 27.41
N SER A 452 41.42 -1.62 27.15
CA SER A 452 40.21 -2.15 27.77
C SER A 452 40.19 -2.16 29.30
N ALA A 453 38.99 -2.00 29.86
CA ALA A 453 38.54 -2.72 31.05
C ALA A 453 37.02 -2.64 31.18
N ALA A 454 36.38 -3.79 31.35
CA ALA A 454 35.02 -3.89 31.88
C ALA A 454 35.06 -3.63 33.41
N ALA A 455 34.11 -2.83 33.93
CA ALA A 455 33.30 -3.13 35.12
C ALA A 455 32.79 -1.87 35.89
N SER A 456 31.52 -2.00 36.30
CA SER A 456 30.81 -1.37 37.42
C SER A 456 30.12 -0.01 37.22
N SER A 457 28.83 -0.07 37.57
CA SER A 457 27.78 0.93 37.61
C SER A 457 27.88 1.88 38.81
N LYS A 458 27.50 3.15 38.56
CA LYS A 458 27.33 4.36 39.42
C LYS A 458 28.27 5.47 38.92
N ALA A 459 27.85 6.61 38.36
CA ALA A 459 26.52 7.19 38.17
C ALA A 459 26.58 8.36 37.15
N PRO A 460 25.72 8.41 36.11
CA PRO A 460 25.47 9.62 35.33
C PRO A 460 24.59 10.65 36.08
N LEU A 461 23.82 10.21 37.08
CA LEU A 461 22.70 10.96 37.67
C LEU A 461 23.07 11.82 38.90
N GLU A 462 24.22 11.61 39.54
CA GLU A 462 24.57 12.25 40.83
C GLU A 462 24.64 13.78 40.78
N LYS A 463 24.91 14.38 39.61
CA LYS A 463 25.01 15.83 39.48
C LYS A 463 23.66 16.55 39.34
N ILE A 464 22.58 15.82 39.02
CA ILE A 464 21.27 16.40 38.73
C ILE A 464 20.25 16.08 39.83
N LEU A 465 20.38 14.93 40.51
CA LEU A 465 19.45 14.55 41.58
C LEU A 465 19.72 15.39 42.85
N LEU A 466 18.66 15.97 43.41
CA LEU A 466 18.71 16.74 44.65
C LEU A 466 18.16 15.92 45.81
N ALA A 467 18.75 16.05 46.99
CA ALA A 467 18.22 15.42 48.21
C ALA A 467 16.95 16.11 48.74
N LYS A 468 16.75 17.40 48.39
CA LYS A 468 15.60 18.22 48.74
C LYS A 468 15.37 19.27 47.64
N PRO A 469 14.13 19.74 47.40
CA PRO A 469 13.86 20.77 46.41
C PRO A 469 14.60 22.07 46.79
N LYS A 470 15.25 22.69 45.81
CA LYS A 470 15.79 24.05 45.97
C LYS A 470 14.65 25.05 45.77
N GLY A 471 13.98 25.44 46.86
CA GLY A 471 12.81 26.32 46.81
C GLY A 471 11.49 25.55 46.71
N VAL A 472 10.45 26.19 46.15
CA VAL A 472 9.15 25.55 45.89
C VAL A 472 9.34 24.60 44.69
N ALA A 473 8.92 23.35 44.83
CA ALA A 473 9.01 22.37 43.74
C ALA A 473 8.04 22.73 42.60
N ASP A 474 8.48 22.52 41.35
CA ASP A 474 7.66 22.75 40.16
C ASP A 474 6.55 21.69 40.03
N ASP A 475 5.45 22.06 39.37
CA ASP A 475 4.37 21.12 39.03
C ASP A 475 4.74 20.33 37.77
N LEU A 476 5.48 19.23 37.94
CA LEU A 476 5.90 18.36 36.85
C LEU A 476 4.73 17.79 36.03
N THR A 477 3.49 17.80 36.54
CA THR A 477 2.30 17.41 35.76
C THR A 477 1.95 18.35 34.62
N ALA A 478 2.56 19.54 34.56
CA ALA A 478 2.46 20.44 33.41
C ALA A 478 3.16 19.87 32.16
N ILE A 479 4.06 18.90 32.30
CA ILE A 479 4.66 18.18 31.16
C ILE A 479 3.69 17.09 30.70
N SER A 480 3.33 17.12 29.42
CA SER A 480 2.41 16.15 28.83
C SER A 480 2.95 14.73 28.98
N GLY A 481 2.12 13.85 29.56
CA GLY A 481 2.48 12.46 29.86
C GLY A 481 3.02 12.22 31.28
N VAL A 482 3.27 13.27 32.06
CA VAL A 482 3.60 13.18 33.50
C VAL A 482 2.31 13.29 34.33
N GLY A 483 1.79 12.14 34.78
CA GLY A 483 0.68 12.13 35.74
C GLY A 483 1.14 12.30 37.19
N PRO A 484 0.22 12.54 38.16
CA PRO A 484 0.56 12.71 39.58
C PRO A 484 1.41 11.58 40.17
N LYS A 485 1.19 10.34 39.72
CA LYS A 485 1.99 9.17 40.13
C LYS A 485 3.43 9.22 39.62
N LEU A 486 3.65 9.71 38.41
CA LEU A 486 4.98 9.85 37.81
C LEU A 486 5.73 11.02 38.44
N GLN A 487 5.05 12.14 38.71
CA GLN A 487 5.63 13.25 39.48
C GLN A 487 6.10 12.79 40.87
N ALA A 488 5.30 11.97 41.58
CA ALA A 488 5.72 11.42 42.87
C ALA A 488 7.01 10.59 42.75
N ALA A 489 7.11 9.74 41.72
CA ALA A 489 8.31 8.92 41.47
C ALA A 489 9.55 9.77 41.09
N LEU A 490 9.37 10.84 40.31
CA LEU A 490 10.43 11.78 39.97
C LEU A 490 10.91 12.56 41.20
N ASN A 491 9.98 13.03 42.04
CA ASN A 491 10.29 13.70 43.30
C ASN A 491 11.04 12.78 44.26
N GLU A 492 10.65 11.52 44.37
CA GLU A 492 11.36 10.52 45.17
C GLU A 492 12.76 10.22 44.63
N ALA A 493 12.93 10.27 43.31
CA ALA A 493 14.23 10.16 42.66
C ALA A 493 15.12 11.40 42.84
N GLY A 494 14.58 12.54 43.29
CA GLY A 494 15.31 13.79 43.52
C GLY A 494 15.17 14.83 42.40
N ILE A 495 14.18 14.68 41.51
CA ILE A 495 13.84 15.63 40.44
C ILE A 495 12.60 16.39 40.87
N PHE A 496 12.77 17.67 41.16
CA PHE A 496 11.72 18.55 41.68
C PHE A 496 11.41 19.74 40.75
N HIS A 497 12.28 20.01 39.78
CA HIS A 497 12.25 21.25 38.99
C HIS A 497 12.38 21.00 37.49
N TYR A 498 11.76 21.85 36.65
CA TYR A 498 11.82 21.75 35.20
C TYR A 498 13.24 21.86 34.65
N TRP A 499 14.08 22.72 35.24
CA TRP A 499 15.47 22.87 34.81
C TRP A 499 16.29 21.58 34.98
N GLN A 500 15.95 20.74 35.97
CA GLN A 500 16.63 19.45 36.14
C GLN A 500 16.35 18.55 34.95
N ILE A 501 15.10 18.49 34.49
CA ILE A 501 14.68 17.71 33.31
C ILE A 501 15.26 18.32 32.03
N ALA A 502 15.21 19.65 31.87
CA ALA A 502 15.73 20.35 30.69
C ALA A 502 17.25 20.22 30.51
N SER A 503 17.99 19.89 31.58
CA SER A 503 19.45 19.76 31.60
C SER A 503 19.97 18.33 31.48
N LEU A 504 19.08 17.32 31.35
CA LEU A 504 19.47 15.92 31.21
C LEU A 504 20.21 15.70 29.88
N THR A 505 21.33 14.98 29.93
CA THR A 505 22.01 14.45 28.74
C THR A 505 21.37 13.13 28.28
N ASP A 506 21.63 12.70 27.05
CA ASP A 506 21.09 11.44 26.50
C ASP A 506 21.40 10.23 27.41
N GLU A 507 22.63 10.15 27.94
CA GLU A 507 23.04 9.11 28.90
C GLU A 507 22.25 9.15 30.22
N GLN A 508 21.86 10.34 30.67
CA GLN A 508 21.08 10.53 31.90
C GLN A 508 19.59 10.25 31.68
N ILE A 509 19.07 10.54 30.48
CA ILE A 509 17.71 10.20 30.08
C ILE A 509 17.55 8.69 30.08
N GLU A 510 18.46 7.95 29.43
CA GLU A 510 18.43 6.49 29.40
C GLU A 510 18.56 5.88 30.81
N ALA A 511 19.46 6.42 31.63
CA ALA A 511 19.63 5.96 33.01
C ALA A 511 18.38 6.21 33.88
N LEU A 512 17.68 7.33 33.69
CA LEU A 512 16.47 7.67 34.44
C LEU A 512 15.26 6.86 33.95
N ASP A 513 15.13 6.69 32.62
CA ASP A 513 14.08 5.92 31.97
C ASP A 513 14.13 4.43 32.36
N SER A 514 15.35 3.88 32.44
CA SER A 514 15.60 2.52 32.94
C SER A 514 15.31 2.39 34.44
N LYS A 515 15.74 3.37 35.26
CA LYS A 515 15.58 3.33 36.72
C LYS A 515 14.12 3.41 37.18
N LEU A 516 13.28 4.14 36.45
CA LEU A 516 11.88 4.38 36.80
C LEU A 516 10.88 3.62 35.89
N ASP A 517 11.37 2.71 35.02
CA ASP A 517 10.60 1.93 34.03
C ASP A 517 9.64 2.80 33.19
N PHE A 518 10.19 3.86 32.61
CA PHE A 518 9.42 4.78 31.76
C PHE A 518 9.23 4.26 30.32
N ARG A 519 10.00 3.26 29.89
CA ARG A 519 9.89 2.58 28.58
C ARG A 519 10.00 3.53 27.38
N GLY A 520 10.98 4.42 27.43
CA GLY A 520 11.29 5.42 26.41
C GLY A 520 10.34 6.60 26.39
N ARG A 521 9.44 6.74 27.38
CA ARG A 521 8.40 7.77 27.39
C ARG A 521 8.98 9.17 27.41
N MET A 522 10.09 9.40 28.13
CA MET A 522 10.71 10.72 28.21
C MET A 522 11.12 11.26 26.84
N ALA A 523 11.64 10.39 25.97
CA ALA A 523 12.03 10.73 24.60
C ALA A 523 10.81 10.80 23.68
N ARG A 524 9.90 9.82 23.74
CA ARG A 524 8.70 9.75 22.89
C ARG A 524 7.76 10.94 23.09
N ASP A 525 7.55 11.34 24.34
CA ASP A 525 6.63 12.43 24.71
C ASP A 525 7.39 13.78 24.79
N ASN A 526 8.65 13.84 24.36
CA ASN A 526 9.47 15.05 24.26
C ASN A 526 9.53 15.89 25.56
N TRP A 527 9.79 15.24 26.69
CA TRP A 527 9.77 15.89 28.02
C TRP A 527 10.83 16.98 28.17
N ILE A 528 11.99 16.83 27.52
CA ILE A 528 13.11 17.77 27.63
C ILE A 528 12.75 19.14 27.07
N GLU A 529 12.16 19.16 25.87
CA GLU A 529 11.80 20.41 25.19
C GLU A 529 10.62 21.10 25.89
N GLN A 530 9.64 20.33 26.40
CA GLN A 530 8.56 20.88 27.23
C GLN A 530 9.09 21.48 28.53
N ALA A 531 10.00 20.79 29.22
CA ALA A 531 10.62 21.29 30.44
C ALA A 531 11.45 22.55 30.19
N ARG A 532 12.14 22.66 29.04
CA ARG A 532 12.86 23.88 28.66
C ARG A 532 11.91 25.06 28.52
N GLN A 533 10.81 24.90 27.78
CA GLN A 533 9.78 25.94 27.60
C GLN A 533 9.14 26.36 28.93
N LEU A 534 8.84 25.40 29.81
CA LEU A 534 8.29 25.68 31.14
C LEU A 534 9.30 26.38 32.05
N SER A 535 10.60 26.03 31.97
CA SER A 535 11.65 26.68 32.77
C SER A 535 11.89 28.15 32.38
N GLU A 536 11.69 28.50 31.12
CA GLU A 536 11.78 29.88 30.62
C GLU A 536 10.57 30.73 31.01
N THR A 537 9.42 30.10 31.25
CA THR A 537 8.16 30.78 31.59
C THR A 537 8.01 31.02 33.10
N VAL A 538 8.75 30.27 33.94
CA VAL A 538 8.62 30.25 35.41
C VAL A 538 9.81 30.92 36.13
N SER A 539 10.74 31.55 35.40
CA SER A 539 11.90 32.27 35.99
C SER A 539 11.54 33.58 36.69
#